data_AF-A0A351EYI6-F1
#
_entry.id   AF-A0A351EYI6-F1
#
_cell.length_a   1.000
_cell.length_b   1.000
_cell.length_c   1.000
_cell.angle_alpha   90.00
_cell.angle_beta   90.00
_cell.angle_gamma   90.00
#
_symmetry.space_group_name_H-M   'P 1'
#
loop_
_entity.id
_entity.type
_entity.pdbx_description
1 polymer ?
#
loop_
_entity_poly.entity_id
_entity_poly.type
_entity_poly.pdbx_seq_one_letter_code
_entity_poly.pdbx_strand_id
1 'polypeptide(L)' 'MTIAFWKPYDVLSQFSDSADPPRSTLADYIDLPTVYGAGRLDRDSEGLLILSEDT' A
#
# COMPACT_ATOMS: atom_id res chain seq x y z
N MET A 1 12.02 -4.09 9.45
CA MET A 1 12.50 -3.16 8.40
C MET A 1 11.48 -2.04 8.21
N THR A 2 11.92 -0.86 7.76
CA THR A 2 11.03 0.27 7.44
C THR A 2 11.31 0.77 6.03
N ILE A 3 10.26 0.99 5.25
CA ILE A 3 10.32 1.42 3.84
C ILE A 3 9.50 2.70 3.69
N ALA A 4 10.06 3.69 2.99
CA ALA A 4 9.33 4.85 2.52
C ALA A 4 8.88 4.59 1.08
N PHE A 5 7.57 4.60 0.84
CA PHE A 5 6.98 4.36 -0.48
C PHE A 5 6.19 5.60 -0.92
N TRP A 6 6.39 6.05 -2.15
CA TRP A 6 5.55 7.10 -2.74
C TRP A 6 4.35 6.45 -3.42
N LYS A 7 3.21 6.42 -2.74
CA LYS A 7 1.99 5.79 -3.25
C LYS A 7 1.41 6.60 -4.41
N PRO A 8 1.21 5.98 -5.59
CA PRO A 8 0.50 6.62 -6.69
C PRO A 8 -0.97 6.86 -6.37
N TYR A 9 -1.57 7.80 -7.07
CA TYR A 9 -3.03 7.99 -7.08
C TYR A 9 -3.75 6.72 -7.57
N ASP A 10 -4.95 6.49 -7.04
CA ASP A 10 -5.83 5.36 -7.33
C ASP A 10 -5.32 3.97 -6.88
N VAL A 11 -4.39 3.94 -5.93
CA VAL A 11 -3.85 2.70 -5.35
C VAL A 11 -4.35 2.54 -3.91
N LEU A 12 -4.80 1.35 -3.52
CA LEU A 12 -5.18 1.07 -2.14
C LEU A 12 -3.94 0.93 -1.24
N SER A 13 -4.02 1.45 -0.02
CA SER A 13 -2.97 1.29 1.02
C SER A 13 -3.06 -0.05 1.74
N GLN A 14 -3.26 -1.13 0.99
CA GLN A 14 -3.37 -2.51 1.46
C GLN A 14 -2.82 -3.46 0.39
N PHE A 15 -2.55 -4.70 0.76
CA PHE A 15 -1.96 -5.72 -0.13
C PHE A 15 -2.97 -6.70 -0.73
N SER A 16 -4.23 -6.62 -0.32
CA SER A 16 -5.30 -7.48 -0.83
C SER A 16 -6.52 -6.64 -1.15
N ASP A 17 -7.25 -6.96 -2.22
CA ASP A 17 -8.53 -6.35 -2.54
C ASP A 17 -9.57 -7.44 -2.81
N SER A 18 -10.83 -7.14 -2.49
CA SER A 18 -11.95 -8.06 -2.66
C SER A 18 -13.04 -7.48 -3.57
N ALA A 19 -12.76 -6.35 -4.24
CA ALA A 19 -13.66 -5.77 -5.22
C ALA A 19 -13.61 -6.53 -6.56
N ASP A 20 -14.71 -6.43 -7.32
CA ASP A 20 -14.82 -6.89 -8.70
C ASP A 20 -15.31 -5.71 -9.57
N PRO A 21 -14.48 -5.17 -10.49
CA PRO A 21 -13.10 -5.56 -10.78
C PRO A 21 -12.12 -5.19 -9.64
N PRO A 22 -10.98 -5.91 -9.51
CA PRO A 22 -9.98 -5.60 -8.51
C PRO A 22 -9.35 -4.22 -8.77
N ARG A 23 -9.10 -3.49 -7.69
CA ARG A 23 -8.41 -2.20 -7.69
C ARG A 23 -6.90 -2.43 -7.53
N SER A 24 -6.10 -1.45 -7.93
CA SER A 24 -4.65 -1.53 -7.73
C SER A 24 -4.31 -1.44 -6.23
N THR A 25 -3.31 -2.20 -5.81
CA THR A 25 -2.89 -2.37 -4.41
C THR A 25 -1.39 -2.18 -4.25
N LEU A 26 -0.90 -2.17 -3.01
CA LEU A 26 0.55 -2.13 -2.75
C LEU A 26 1.27 -3.37 -3.29
N ALA A 27 0.57 -4.50 -3.45
CA ALA A 27 1.12 -5.73 -4.01
C ALA A 27 1.56 -5.58 -5.47
N ASP A 28 1.02 -4.60 -6.21
CA ASP A 28 1.42 -4.33 -7.59
C ASP A 28 2.81 -3.65 -7.66
N TYR A 29 3.27 -3.06 -6.55
CA TYR A 29 4.49 -2.24 -6.49
C TYR A 29 5.57 -2.82 -5.57
N ILE A 30 5.18 -3.64 -4.59
CA ILE A 30 6.06 -4.11 -3.51
C ILE A 30 5.93 -5.63 -3.39
N ASP A 31 7.00 -6.33 -3.79
CA ASP A 31 7.13 -7.79 -3.68
C ASP A 31 7.73 -8.21 -2.32
N LEU A 32 7.20 -7.66 -1.24
CA LEU A 32 7.61 -7.95 0.14
C LEU A 32 6.35 -8.27 0.98
N PRO A 33 6.02 -9.55 1.19
CA PRO A 33 4.77 -9.93 1.84
C PRO A 33 4.74 -9.66 3.35
N THR A 34 5.88 -9.35 3.96
CA THR A 34 6.03 -9.14 5.41
C THR A 34 5.81 -7.69 5.84
N VAL A 35 5.74 -6.73 4.91
CA VAL A 35 5.52 -5.33 5.24
C VAL A 35 4.04 -4.96 5.16
N TYR A 36 3.61 -4.04 6.02
CA TYR A 36 2.27 -3.48 6.03
C TYR A 36 2.33 -1.95 6.18
N GLY A 37 1.26 -1.27 5.80
CA GLY A 37 1.17 0.20 5.91
C GLY A 37 1.13 0.66 7.35
N ALA A 38 2.14 1.42 7.77
CA ALA A 38 2.21 2.08 9.07
C ALA A 38 1.36 3.38 9.05
N GLY A 39 0.05 3.21 8.92
CA GLY A 39 -0.91 4.28 8.70
C GLY A 39 -1.73 4.06 7.43
N ARG A 40 -2.67 4.98 7.16
CA ARG A 40 -3.53 4.93 5.98
C ARG A 40 -3.36 6.18 5.15
N LEU A 41 -3.22 5.96 3.85
CA LEU A 41 -3.37 7.00 2.83
C LEU A 41 -4.54 6.59 1.93
N ASP A 42 -5.52 7.48 1.75
CA ASP A 42 -6.72 7.14 1.00
C ASP A 42 -6.42 6.90 -0.48
N ARG A 43 -7.25 6.09 -1.15
CA ARG A 43 -7.03 5.66 -2.54
C ARG A 43 -6.92 6.83 -3.51
N ASP A 44 -7.72 7.86 -3.29
CA ASP A 44 -7.75 9.10 -4.07
C ASP A 44 -6.67 10.10 -3.64
N SER A 45 -5.73 9.70 -2.78
CA SER A 45 -4.55 10.48 -2.41
C SER A 45 -3.29 9.87 -3.01
N GLU A 46 -2.31 10.74 -3.27
CA GLU A 46 -0.94 10.37 -3.62
C GLU A 46 0.03 10.91 -2.57
N GLY A 47 1.17 10.24 -2.37
CA GLY A 47 2.21 10.75 -1.48
C GLY A 47 2.93 9.70 -0.65
N LEU A 48 3.66 10.18 0.35
CA LEU A 48 4.50 9.35 1.20
C LEU A 48 3.66 8.45 2.11
N LEU A 49 3.86 7.13 1.98
CA LEU A 49 3.35 6.09 2.84
C LEU A 49 4.54 5.34 3.47
N ILE A 50 4.53 5.16 4.79
CA ILE A 50 5.52 4.35 5.49
C ILE A 50 5.02 2.92 5.57
N LEU A 51 5.88 1.96 5.25
CA LEU A 51 5.64 0.54 5.42
C LEU A 51 6.60 -0.01 6.48
N SER A 52 6.11 -0.86 7.36
CA SER A 52 6.88 -1.49 8.44
C SER A 52 6.64 -3.00 8.43
N GLU A 53 7.63 -3.77 8.86
CA GLU A 53 7.46 -5.22 9.14
C GLU A 53 6.99 -5.50 10.57
N ASP A 54 7.06 -4.51 11.45
CA ASP A 54 6.91 -4.68 12.90
C ASP A 54 5.63 -4.02 13.37
N THR A 55 4.58 -4.81 13.67
CA THR A 55 3.24 -4.38 14.14
C THR A 55 3.27 -3.56 15.43
#